data_AF-A0A1Y6BS86-F1
#
_entry.id   AF-A0A1Y6BS86-F1
#
_cell.length_a   1.000
_cell.length_b   1.000
_cell.length_c   1.000
_cell.angle_alpha   90.00
_cell.angle_beta   90.00
_cell.angle_gamma   90.00
#
_symmetry.space_group_name_H-M   'P 1'
#
loop_
_entity.id
_entity.type
_entity.pdbx_description
1 polymer ?
#
loop_
_entity_poly.entity_id
_entity_poly.type
_entity_poly.pdbx_seq_one_letter_code
_entity_poly.pdbx_strand_id
1 'polypeptide(L)'
;MDDFGQLVKVDARALETLQIEASFSYKLQITGKDGRVISPQSYKVESFFVLPSQLRSSAKNYSIEDFYRDLKSYFSFRFPKLSFKEIIGEGRGEESCPLVRIEKFLMGYQRVGLNHDERDYLFQESKLWACAVYYFTDRKASKLYKHLMKKESEPAADILLQTLARLTKATQRWFDVRHRILVYAPETKLEVKQIDEYLVIVLRDFLLKSLDRLQRDIPDPFLLKKISSHLRLLRWYSSKMGLYWVDDSSSDDEKLEYSYHRGLLKRVIWSALYIETRTQPLFKLRRQMGAMFAAAVAGLWAVLAELMIRSSDSNFRSISTSGFIFATALVLAYVLKDRIKELGKNRFKRGFLRRLPDEQNDMIFDQGSALQKKVKVGTYSEYVDKLNSSQLPDDIKRQLAHHMDVAEGPRPVIRYTKQIEVRKKQLLRLNLKARALYDFFRLNLSALMFFAEEGNEQCRIPTHDLKLTWTRLPKIYKADLILRISGKTKASMTPCYRHYLFTLSRHGIHQVEELGAHDEDVLD
;
A
#
# COMPACT_ATOMS: atom_id res chain seq x y z
N MET A 1 22.07 13.69 13.52
CA MET A 1 21.88 13.25 12.12
C MET A 1 21.42 11.79 12.02
N ASP A 2 20.13 11.64 12.34
CA ASP A 2 19.09 10.74 11.79
C ASP A 2 19.37 9.25 11.52
N ASP A 3 19.32 8.46 12.59
CA ASP A 3 19.10 7.00 12.49
C ASP A 3 17.64 6.66 12.12
N PHE A 4 16.67 7.58 12.29
CA PHE A 4 15.26 7.32 12.00
C PHE A 4 14.87 7.41 10.52
N GLY A 5 15.51 8.29 9.74
CA GLY A 5 15.40 8.29 8.28
C GLY A 5 15.87 6.98 7.63
N GLN A 6 16.57 6.13 8.40
CA GLN A 6 16.92 4.78 7.99
C GLN A 6 15.84 3.73 8.32
N LEU A 7 14.92 3.95 9.26
CA LEU A 7 13.95 2.94 9.71
C LEU A 7 12.80 2.73 8.73
N VAL A 8 12.25 3.83 8.21
CA VAL A 8 11.13 3.82 7.27
C VAL A 8 11.46 4.76 6.12
N LYS A 9 11.62 4.21 4.91
CA LYS A 9 11.65 5.06 3.71
C LYS A 9 10.21 5.40 3.33
N VAL A 10 9.94 6.69 3.11
CA VAL A 10 8.62 7.19 2.75
C VAL A 10 8.66 7.89 1.41
N ASP A 11 7.54 7.83 0.69
CA ASP A 11 7.29 8.52 -0.56
C ASP A 11 5.78 8.79 -0.68
N ALA A 12 5.38 9.96 -1.13
CA ALA A 12 3.98 10.29 -1.37
C ALA A 12 3.82 10.96 -2.74
N ARG A 13 2.81 10.53 -3.50
CA ARG A 13 2.61 10.96 -4.88
C ARG A 13 1.14 10.92 -5.29
N ALA A 14 0.81 11.66 -6.35
CA ALA A 14 -0.43 11.46 -7.08
C ALA A 14 -0.30 10.18 -7.93
N LEU A 15 -1.18 9.21 -7.70
CA LEU A 15 -1.21 7.97 -8.50
C LEU A 15 -2.11 8.13 -9.71
N GLU A 16 -3.29 8.70 -9.48
CA GLU A 16 -4.29 9.04 -10.47
C GLU A 16 -4.77 10.47 -10.19
N THR A 17 -5.62 10.98 -11.07
CA THR A 17 -6.16 12.33 -11.02
C THR A 17 -6.73 12.70 -9.64
N LEU A 18 -7.38 11.77 -8.93
CA LEU A 18 -8.02 12.03 -7.63
C LEU A 18 -7.54 11.09 -6.52
N GLN A 19 -6.36 10.49 -6.66
CA GLN A 19 -5.86 9.51 -5.71
C GLN A 19 -4.45 9.83 -5.25
N ILE A 20 -4.31 10.03 -3.94
CA ILE A 20 -3.00 10.16 -3.27
C ILE A 20 -2.54 8.77 -2.86
N GLU A 21 -1.30 8.41 -3.16
CA GLU A 21 -0.62 7.21 -2.65
C GLU A 21 0.52 7.63 -1.74
N ALA A 22 0.51 7.16 -0.49
CA ALA A 22 1.64 7.26 0.42
C ALA A 22 2.20 5.87 0.68
N SER A 23 3.50 5.72 0.49
CA SER A 23 4.23 4.47 0.54
C SER A 23 5.27 4.48 1.66
N PHE A 24 5.39 3.37 2.38
CA PHE A 24 6.23 3.19 3.56
C PHE A 24 7.01 1.88 3.43
N SER A 25 8.32 1.95 3.62
CA SER A 25 9.20 0.78 3.59
C SER A 25 9.85 0.60 4.96
N TYR A 26 9.23 -0.19 5.83
CA TYR A 26 9.70 -0.51 7.18
C TYR A 26 10.83 -1.53 7.13
N LYS A 27 12.06 -1.13 7.47
CA LYS A 27 13.22 -2.04 7.45
C LYS A 27 13.15 -3.03 8.62
N LEU A 28 13.16 -4.32 8.32
CA LEU A 28 13.07 -5.42 9.30
C LEU A 28 14.41 -5.66 10.03
N GLN A 29 15.52 -5.27 9.40
CA GLN A 29 16.87 -5.33 9.94
C GLN A 29 17.64 -4.07 9.55
N ILE A 30 18.41 -3.53 10.49
CA ILE A 30 19.26 -2.36 10.34
C ILE A 30 20.59 -2.67 10.98
N THR A 31 21.69 -2.41 10.29
CA THR A 31 23.02 -2.46 10.88
C THR A 31 23.34 -1.06 11.40
N GLY A 32 23.46 -0.92 12.72
CA GLY A 32 23.87 0.32 13.35
C GLY A 32 25.33 0.65 13.01
N LYS A 33 25.74 1.90 13.28
CA LYS A 33 27.10 2.39 12.99
C LYS A 33 28.19 1.54 13.68
N ASP A 34 27.88 0.96 14.83
CA ASP A 34 28.75 0.05 15.60
C ASP A 34 28.79 -1.39 15.05
N GLY A 35 28.23 -1.64 13.85
CA GLY A 35 28.14 -2.97 13.24
C GLY A 35 27.06 -3.88 13.85
N ARG A 36 26.41 -3.47 14.94
CA ARG A 36 25.33 -4.24 15.60
C ARG A 36 24.06 -4.26 14.76
N VAL A 37 23.48 -5.44 14.55
CA VAL A 37 22.20 -5.59 13.83
C VAL A 37 21.03 -5.38 14.79
N ILE A 38 20.30 -4.29 14.56
CA ILE A 38 19.03 -3.98 15.22
C ILE A 38 17.90 -4.49 14.34
N SER A 39 16.93 -5.17 14.94
CA SER A 39 15.70 -5.58 14.28
C SER A 39 14.53 -4.91 15.01
N PRO A 40 13.92 -3.85 14.45
CA PRO A 40 12.79 -3.20 15.10
C PRO A 40 11.59 -4.16 15.19
N GLN A 41 10.75 -3.99 16.21
CA GLN A 41 9.54 -4.80 16.39
C GLN A 41 8.25 -4.01 16.20
N SER A 42 8.30 -2.69 16.36
CA SER A 42 7.12 -1.85 16.25
C SER A 42 7.44 -0.56 15.51
N TYR A 43 6.56 -0.19 14.60
CA TYR A 43 6.59 1.07 13.85
C TYR A 43 5.29 1.81 14.07
N LYS A 44 5.34 3.15 14.12
CA LYS A 44 4.18 4.01 14.22
C LYS A 44 4.32 5.13 13.19
N VAL A 45 3.31 5.26 12.33
CA VAL A 45 3.20 6.36 11.37
C VAL A 45 1.93 7.14 11.70
N GLU A 46 2.07 8.44 11.86
CA GLU A 46 0.96 9.38 12.02
C GLU A 46 0.90 10.28 10.79
N SER A 47 -0.18 10.18 10.04
CA SER A 47 -0.47 10.99 8.87
C SER A 47 -1.48 12.07 9.24
N PHE A 48 -1.08 13.33 9.14
CA PHE A 48 -1.91 14.49 9.35
C PHE A 48 -2.31 15.05 7.99
N PHE A 49 -3.56 14.82 7.59
CA PHE A 49 -4.15 15.43 6.39
C PHE A 49 -4.78 16.76 6.78
N VAL A 50 -4.13 17.86 6.43
CA VAL A 50 -4.64 19.22 6.63
C VAL A 50 -5.35 19.64 5.36
N LEU A 51 -6.67 19.73 5.44
CA LEU A 51 -7.52 19.98 4.28
C LEU A 51 -7.91 21.47 4.21
N PRO A 52 -8.08 22.03 3.01
CA PRO A 52 -8.65 23.35 2.84
C PRO A 52 -10.02 23.47 3.50
N SER A 53 -10.28 24.60 4.17
CA SER A 53 -11.55 24.87 4.86
C SER A 53 -12.75 24.84 3.91
N GLN A 54 -12.54 25.19 2.64
CA GLN A 54 -13.56 25.19 1.59
C GLN A 54 -14.07 23.79 1.21
N LEU A 55 -13.28 22.73 1.43
CA LEU A 55 -13.69 21.36 1.11
C LEU A 55 -14.66 20.75 2.15
N ARG A 56 -15.10 21.53 3.15
CA ARG A 56 -16.16 21.19 4.11
C ARG A 56 -16.04 19.79 4.75
N SER A 57 -14.82 19.32 5.04
CA SER A 57 -14.50 17.99 5.58
C SER A 57 -14.88 17.78 7.07
N SER A 58 -15.88 18.52 7.55
CA SER A 58 -16.40 18.44 8.92
C SER A 58 -16.91 17.03 9.25
N ALA A 59 -17.03 16.69 10.54
CA ALA A 59 -17.55 15.40 11.01
C ALA A 59 -18.99 15.10 10.53
N LYS A 60 -19.74 16.09 10.02
CA LYS A 60 -21.08 15.90 9.48
C LYS A 60 -21.10 15.49 8.00
N ASN A 61 -20.10 15.90 7.22
CA ASN A 61 -20.11 15.74 5.75
C ASN A 61 -19.10 14.68 5.26
N TYR A 62 -18.21 14.25 6.14
CA TYR A 62 -17.24 13.20 5.88
C TYR A 62 -17.02 12.46 7.20
N SER A 63 -17.53 11.26 7.39
CA SER A 63 -17.38 10.52 8.65
C SER A 63 -16.03 9.79 8.72
N ILE A 64 -15.76 9.11 9.85
CA ILE A 64 -14.59 8.22 9.96
C ILE A 64 -14.80 6.99 9.05
N GLU A 65 -16.03 6.51 8.93
CA GLU A 65 -16.42 5.42 8.03
C GLU A 65 -16.23 5.81 6.56
N ASP A 66 -16.56 7.05 6.18
CA ASP A 66 -16.27 7.57 4.84
C ASP A 66 -14.76 7.58 4.57
N PHE A 67 -13.96 8.02 5.55
CA PHE A 67 -12.50 7.97 5.43
C PHE A 67 -11.97 6.55 5.24
N TYR A 68 -12.45 5.56 6.00
CA TYR A 68 -12.05 4.16 5.82
C TYR A 68 -12.56 3.53 4.52
N ARG A 69 -13.70 3.99 3.98
CA ARG A 69 -14.18 3.57 2.65
C ARG A 69 -13.25 4.07 1.54
N ASP A 70 -12.79 5.31 1.68
CA ASP A 70 -12.00 5.99 0.65
C ASP A 70 -10.49 5.70 0.79
N LEU A 71 -10.06 5.17 1.94
CA LEU A 71 -8.71 4.71 2.23
C LEU A 71 -8.55 3.21 1.92
N LYS A 72 -7.65 2.87 0.99
CA LYS A 72 -7.24 1.47 0.76
C LYS A 72 -5.79 1.27 1.18
N SER A 73 -5.53 0.31 2.06
CA SER A 73 -4.18 -0.02 2.50
C SER A 73 -3.78 -1.43 2.11
N TYR A 74 -2.52 -1.60 1.71
CA TYR A 74 -1.97 -2.86 1.23
C TYR A 74 -0.60 -3.12 1.85
N PHE A 75 -0.35 -4.38 2.17
CA PHE A 75 0.95 -4.84 2.66
C PHE A 75 1.59 -5.79 1.67
N SER A 76 2.90 -5.68 1.53
CA SER A 76 3.72 -6.62 0.76
C SER A 76 5.13 -6.70 1.33
N PHE A 77 5.82 -7.80 1.09
CA PHE A 77 7.25 -7.85 1.35
C PHE A 77 8.02 -7.15 0.25
N ARG A 78 9.01 -6.35 0.64
CA ARG A 78 10.05 -5.96 -0.29
C ARG A 78 10.97 -7.15 -0.51
N PHE A 79 10.95 -7.70 -1.72
CA PHE A 79 11.77 -8.85 -2.06
C PHE A 79 13.27 -8.56 -1.79
N PRO A 80 14.04 -9.53 -1.26
CA PRO A 80 15.47 -9.39 -1.04
C PRO A 80 16.23 -8.92 -2.28
N LYS A 81 17.28 -8.13 -2.04
CA LYS A 81 18.30 -7.89 -3.04
C LYS A 81 19.16 -9.15 -3.20
N LEU A 82 18.66 -10.15 -3.93
CA LEU A 82 19.48 -11.29 -4.34
C LEU A 82 20.59 -10.81 -5.27
N SER A 83 21.77 -11.42 -5.13
CA SER A 83 22.86 -11.34 -6.08
C SER A 83 22.53 -12.19 -7.32
N PHE A 84 23.26 -11.96 -8.42
CA PHE A 84 23.06 -12.77 -9.62
C PHE A 84 23.30 -14.27 -9.34
N LYS A 85 24.35 -14.61 -8.59
CA LYS A 85 24.65 -16.00 -8.21
C LYS A 85 23.49 -16.63 -7.44
N GLU A 86 22.94 -15.92 -6.45
CA GLU A 86 21.77 -16.42 -5.71
C GLU A 86 20.51 -16.60 -6.58
N ILE A 87 20.32 -15.81 -7.64
CA ILE A 87 19.16 -15.94 -8.56
C ILE A 87 19.23 -17.21 -9.41
N ILE A 88 20.45 -17.66 -9.74
CA ILE A 88 20.67 -18.88 -10.53
C ILE A 88 20.97 -20.12 -9.66
N GLY A 89 20.99 -19.96 -8.34
CA GLY A 89 21.26 -21.05 -7.39
C GLY A 89 22.75 -21.33 -7.18
N GLU A 90 23.64 -20.38 -7.46
CA GLU A 90 25.08 -20.54 -7.25
C GLU A 90 25.57 -19.84 -5.97
N GLY A 91 26.64 -20.38 -5.38
CA GLY A 91 27.37 -19.79 -4.26
C GLY A 91 26.73 -20.06 -2.89
N ARG A 92 27.21 -19.34 -1.86
CA ARG A 92 26.86 -19.58 -0.43
C ARG A 92 25.37 -19.37 -0.06
N GLY A 93 24.52 -18.99 -1.03
CA GLY A 93 23.11 -18.69 -0.83
C GLY A 93 22.17 -19.53 -1.69
N GLU A 94 22.65 -20.67 -2.21
CA GLU A 94 21.92 -21.58 -3.11
C GLU A 94 20.51 -21.93 -2.60
N GLU A 95 20.35 -22.25 -1.31
CA GLU A 95 19.06 -22.62 -0.72
C GLU A 95 18.02 -21.48 -0.71
N SER A 96 18.48 -20.24 -0.86
CA SER A 96 17.59 -19.08 -0.98
C SER A 96 17.02 -18.93 -2.39
N CYS A 97 17.57 -19.62 -3.39
CA CYS A 97 17.09 -19.58 -4.76
C CYS A 97 15.75 -20.33 -4.88
N PRO A 98 14.67 -19.68 -5.35
CA PRO A 98 13.40 -20.35 -5.56
C PRO A 98 13.49 -21.52 -6.56
N LEU A 99 14.32 -21.41 -7.60
CA LEU A 99 14.51 -22.49 -8.58
C LEU A 99 15.10 -23.75 -7.96
N VAL A 100 16.05 -23.60 -7.04
CA VAL A 100 16.64 -24.73 -6.31
C VAL A 100 15.61 -25.37 -5.40
N ARG A 101 14.72 -24.58 -4.78
CA ARG A 101 13.61 -25.11 -3.97
C ARG A 101 12.61 -25.89 -4.81
N ILE A 102 12.31 -25.43 -6.02
CA ILE A 102 11.48 -26.16 -6.99
C ILE A 102 12.15 -27.49 -7.36
N GLU A 103 13.44 -27.48 -7.68
CA GLU A 103 14.16 -28.70 -8.05
C GLU A 103 14.20 -29.70 -6.89
N LYS A 104 14.55 -29.27 -5.67
CA LYS A 104 14.54 -30.11 -4.47
C LYS A 104 13.16 -30.70 -4.21
N PHE A 105 12.11 -29.91 -4.41
CA PHE A 105 10.73 -30.37 -4.30
C PHE A 105 10.43 -31.45 -5.35
N LEU A 106 10.75 -31.23 -6.62
CA LEU A 106 10.52 -32.18 -7.71
C LEU A 106 11.37 -33.46 -7.59
N MET A 107 12.59 -33.38 -7.05
CA MET A 107 13.44 -34.56 -6.81
C MET A 107 12.80 -35.56 -5.84
N GLY A 108 11.94 -35.10 -4.93
CA GLY A 108 11.19 -35.94 -4.02
C GLY A 108 9.96 -36.62 -4.65
N TYR A 109 9.58 -36.27 -5.88
CA TYR A 109 8.40 -36.83 -6.55
C TYR A 109 8.73 -38.06 -7.37
N GLN A 110 7.99 -39.14 -7.10
CA GLN A 110 8.04 -40.39 -7.86
C GLN A 110 6.83 -40.58 -8.79
N ARG A 111 5.85 -39.66 -8.78
CA ARG A 111 4.63 -39.73 -9.58
C ARG A 111 4.46 -38.51 -10.48
N VAL A 112 3.80 -38.70 -11.61
CA VAL A 112 3.34 -37.62 -12.50
C VAL A 112 1.98 -37.10 -12.01
N GLY A 113 1.83 -35.79 -12.01
CA GLY A 113 0.61 -35.10 -11.57
C GLY A 113 0.70 -34.64 -10.12
N LEU A 114 0.38 -33.36 -9.93
CA LEU A 114 0.41 -32.70 -8.63
C LEU A 114 -1.01 -32.38 -8.16
N ASN A 115 -1.22 -32.46 -6.85
CA ASN A 115 -2.44 -31.95 -6.25
C ASN A 115 -2.47 -30.40 -6.29
N HIS A 116 -3.59 -29.79 -5.90
CA HIS A 116 -3.73 -28.35 -5.93
C HIS A 116 -2.67 -27.61 -5.10
N ASP A 117 -2.40 -28.08 -3.89
CA ASP A 117 -1.47 -27.43 -2.96
C ASP A 117 0.00 -27.45 -3.43
N GLU A 118 0.38 -28.53 -4.10
CA GLU A 118 1.68 -28.77 -4.71
C GLU A 118 1.89 -27.86 -5.93
N ARG A 119 0.86 -27.72 -6.78
CA ARG A 119 0.88 -26.79 -7.93
C ARG A 119 0.98 -25.34 -7.46
N ASP A 120 0.22 -24.99 -6.43
CA ASP A 120 0.26 -23.65 -5.84
C ASP A 120 1.63 -23.30 -5.29
N TYR A 121 2.31 -24.26 -4.64
CA TYR A 121 3.68 -24.09 -4.19
C TYR A 121 4.65 -23.85 -5.36
N LEU A 122 4.61 -24.68 -6.40
CA LEU A 122 5.46 -24.49 -7.59
C LEU A 122 5.24 -23.13 -8.25
N PHE A 123 3.99 -22.72 -8.36
CA PHE A 123 3.65 -21.44 -8.96
C PHE A 123 4.11 -20.29 -8.07
N GLN A 124 3.93 -20.37 -6.75
CA GLN A 124 4.41 -19.38 -5.79
C GLN A 124 5.93 -19.19 -5.86
N GLU A 125 6.69 -20.29 -5.89
CA GLU A 125 8.15 -20.22 -6.01
C GLU A 125 8.61 -19.67 -7.37
N SER A 126 7.92 -20.03 -8.45
CA SER A 126 8.18 -19.49 -9.78
C SER A 126 7.93 -17.98 -9.84
N LYS A 127 6.83 -17.50 -9.23
CA LYS A 127 6.53 -16.07 -9.09
C LYS A 127 7.60 -15.34 -8.28
N LEU A 128 8.03 -15.90 -7.15
CA LEU A 128 9.12 -15.34 -6.32
C LEU A 128 10.43 -15.20 -7.12
N TRP A 129 10.75 -16.20 -7.94
CA TRP A 129 11.91 -16.11 -8.83
C TRP A 129 11.77 -15.01 -9.89
N ALA A 130 10.62 -14.91 -10.54
CA ALA A 130 10.35 -13.86 -11.52
C ALA A 130 10.44 -12.45 -10.89
N CYS A 131 9.96 -12.28 -9.65
CA CYS A 131 10.18 -11.07 -8.86
C CYS A 131 11.67 -10.80 -8.61
N ALA A 132 12.46 -11.84 -8.28
CA ALA A 132 13.91 -11.71 -8.09
C ALA A 132 14.63 -11.17 -9.33
N VAL A 133 14.30 -11.73 -10.50
CA VAL A 133 14.82 -11.30 -11.80
C VAL A 133 14.45 -9.85 -12.07
N TYR A 134 13.17 -9.48 -11.86
CA TYR A 134 12.72 -8.09 -12.01
C TYR A 134 13.54 -7.12 -11.15
N TYR A 135 13.70 -7.39 -9.84
CA TYR A 135 14.46 -6.52 -8.94
C TYR A 135 15.97 -6.47 -9.25
N PHE A 136 16.52 -7.53 -9.85
CA PHE A 136 17.88 -7.51 -10.36
C PHE A 136 18.00 -6.59 -11.58
N THR A 137 17.11 -6.76 -12.56
CA THR A 137 17.06 -5.95 -13.79
C THR A 137 16.85 -4.48 -13.47
N ASP A 138 15.86 -4.13 -12.65
CA ASP A 138 15.55 -2.75 -12.27
C ASP A 138 16.73 -2.04 -11.59
N ARG A 139 17.47 -2.76 -10.74
CA ARG A 139 18.66 -2.22 -10.08
C ARG A 139 19.80 -1.97 -11.06
N LYS A 140 19.99 -2.87 -12.03
CA LYS A 140 21.01 -2.72 -13.07
C LYS A 140 20.64 -1.60 -14.05
N ALA A 141 19.37 -1.52 -14.43
CA ALA A 141 18.80 -0.43 -15.21
C ALA A 141 19.01 0.93 -14.53
N SER A 142 18.69 1.04 -13.24
CA SER A 142 18.90 2.26 -12.47
C SER A 142 20.38 2.69 -12.42
N LYS A 143 21.32 1.74 -12.35
CA LYS A 143 22.75 2.06 -12.43
C LYS A 143 23.16 2.49 -13.84
N LEU A 144 22.74 1.75 -14.85
CA LEU A 144 22.97 2.07 -16.26
C LEU A 144 22.50 3.50 -16.58
N TYR A 145 21.27 3.83 -16.21
CA TYR A 145 20.68 5.15 -16.48
C TYR A 145 21.42 6.28 -15.79
N LYS A 146 21.99 6.06 -14.59
CA LYS A 146 22.83 7.07 -13.94
C LYS A 146 24.10 7.37 -14.74
N HIS A 147 24.74 6.36 -15.31
CA HIS A 147 25.94 6.54 -16.14
C HIS A 147 25.59 7.17 -17.50
N LEU A 148 24.48 6.75 -18.12
CA LEU A 148 23.98 7.37 -19.36
C LEU A 148 23.65 8.86 -19.17
N MET A 149 22.98 9.22 -18.07
CA MET A 149 22.70 10.63 -17.73
C MET A 149 23.96 11.47 -17.53
N LYS A 150 25.04 10.85 -17.04
CA LYS A 150 26.37 11.48 -16.91
C LYS A 150 27.18 11.44 -18.20
N LYS A 151 26.63 10.87 -19.28
CA LYS A 151 27.29 10.67 -20.57
C LYS A 151 28.57 9.80 -20.48
N GLU A 152 28.61 8.87 -19.52
CA GLU A 152 29.72 7.94 -19.33
C GLU A 152 29.51 6.66 -20.16
N SER A 153 30.15 6.60 -21.35
CA SER A 153 29.91 5.52 -22.32
C SER A 153 30.45 4.15 -21.88
N GLU A 154 31.74 4.05 -21.50
CA GLU A 154 32.36 2.76 -21.17
C GLU A 154 31.70 2.06 -19.96
N PRO A 155 31.42 2.73 -18.83
CA PRO A 155 30.72 2.10 -17.71
C PRO A 155 29.30 1.68 -18.08
N ALA A 156 28.60 2.47 -18.90
CA ALA A 156 27.27 2.13 -19.38
C ALA A 156 27.28 0.88 -20.28
N ALA A 157 28.23 0.80 -21.21
CA ALA A 157 28.45 -0.34 -22.08
C ALA A 157 28.70 -1.63 -21.29
N ASP A 158 29.62 -1.59 -20.33
CA ASP A 158 29.95 -2.75 -19.49
C ASP A 158 28.75 -3.20 -18.65
N ILE A 159 28.04 -2.27 -18.00
CA ILE A 159 26.84 -2.59 -17.23
C ILE A 159 25.77 -3.24 -18.11
N LEU A 160 25.53 -2.70 -19.31
CA LEU A 160 24.54 -3.23 -20.24
C LEU A 160 24.92 -4.65 -20.68
N LEU A 161 26.12 -4.86 -21.20
CA LEU A 161 26.58 -6.14 -21.72
C LEU A 161 26.62 -7.22 -20.62
N GLN A 162 27.14 -6.89 -19.44
CA GLN A 162 27.12 -7.81 -18.30
C GLN A 162 25.69 -8.14 -17.85
N THR A 163 24.78 -7.17 -17.90
CA THR A 163 23.39 -7.40 -17.50
C THR A 163 22.69 -8.30 -18.49
N LEU A 164 22.88 -8.10 -19.80
CA LEU A 164 22.36 -8.99 -20.84
C LEU A 164 22.89 -10.41 -20.69
N ALA A 165 24.21 -10.59 -20.54
CA ALA A 165 24.81 -11.92 -20.35
C ALA A 165 24.25 -12.64 -19.11
N ARG A 166 24.07 -11.92 -18.00
CA ARG A 166 23.48 -12.47 -16.77
C ARG A 166 22.00 -12.83 -16.96
N LEU A 167 21.21 -11.98 -17.63
CA LEU A 167 19.80 -12.25 -17.89
C LEU A 167 19.60 -13.44 -18.83
N THR A 168 20.46 -13.60 -19.84
CA THR A 168 20.47 -14.80 -20.70
C THR A 168 20.70 -16.06 -19.88
N LYS A 169 21.71 -16.07 -19.00
CA LYS A 169 21.98 -17.20 -18.10
C LYS A 169 20.82 -17.49 -17.15
N ALA A 170 20.19 -16.46 -16.57
CA ALA A 170 19.03 -16.63 -15.71
C ALA A 170 17.84 -17.23 -16.48
N THR A 171 17.63 -16.82 -17.73
CA THR A 171 16.56 -17.34 -18.59
C THR A 171 16.82 -18.79 -18.99
N GLN A 172 18.07 -19.15 -19.31
CA GLN A 172 18.47 -20.54 -19.55
C GLN A 172 18.20 -21.41 -18.33
N ARG A 173 18.60 -20.96 -17.14
CA ARG A 173 18.35 -21.68 -15.89
C ARG A 173 16.85 -21.90 -15.63
N TRP A 174 16.02 -20.90 -15.95
CA TRP A 174 14.57 -21.06 -15.88
C TRP A 174 14.05 -22.10 -16.87
N PHE A 175 14.55 -22.15 -18.10
CA PHE A 175 14.14 -23.17 -19.07
C PHE A 175 14.46 -24.59 -18.60
N ASP A 176 15.59 -24.82 -17.95
CA ASP A 176 15.94 -26.12 -17.38
C ASP A 176 14.91 -26.57 -16.32
N VAL A 177 14.57 -25.67 -15.40
CA VAL A 177 13.63 -25.95 -14.32
C VAL A 177 12.19 -26.05 -14.83
N ARG A 178 11.80 -25.16 -15.74
CA ARG A 178 10.52 -25.18 -16.45
C ARG A 178 10.30 -26.51 -17.13
N HIS A 179 11.31 -27.05 -17.82
CA HIS A 179 11.18 -28.32 -18.49
C HIS A 179 10.84 -29.43 -17.50
N ARG A 180 11.52 -29.48 -16.34
CA ARG A 180 11.20 -30.42 -15.27
C ARG A 180 9.80 -30.22 -14.70
N ILE A 181 9.39 -28.98 -14.45
CA ILE A 181 8.03 -28.67 -14.01
C ILE A 181 7.00 -29.26 -14.99
N LEU A 182 7.16 -29.01 -16.28
CA LEU A 182 6.20 -29.48 -17.30
C LEU A 182 6.22 -31.02 -17.49
N VAL A 183 7.32 -31.69 -17.16
CA VAL A 183 7.40 -33.16 -17.18
C VAL A 183 6.62 -33.77 -16.01
N TYR A 184 6.79 -33.23 -14.79
CA TYR A 184 6.13 -33.77 -13.58
C TYR A 184 4.71 -33.23 -13.38
N ALA A 185 4.41 -32.04 -13.89
CA ALA A 185 3.15 -31.32 -13.73
C ALA A 185 2.72 -30.64 -15.06
N PRO A 186 2.39 -31.41 -16.11
CA PRO A 186 1.98 -30.85 -17.40
C PRO A 186 0.76 -29.93 -17.32
N GLU A 187 -0.08 -30.11 -16.30
CA GLU A 187 -1.25 -29.28 -16.02
C GLU A 187 -0.88 -27.82 -15.67
N THR A 188 0.34 -27.53 -15.21
CA THR A 188 0.77 -26.16 -14.87
C THR A 188 1.24 -25.36 -16.10
N LYS A 189 0.91 -25.82 -17.32
CA LYS A 189 1.38 -25.22 -18.57
C LYS A 189 0.99 -23.75 -18.71
N LEU A 190 -0.21 -23.38 -18.24
CA LEU A 190 -0.70 -22.01 -18.34
C LEU A 190 0.02 -21.08 -17.37
N GLU A 191 0.23 -21.53 -16.13
CA GLU A 191 0.96 -20.82 -15.08
C GLU A 191 2.42 -20.59 -15.50
N VAL A 192 3.06 -21.61 -16.05
CA VAL A 192 4.42 -21.51 -16.61
C VAL A 192 4.46 -20.51 -17.77
N LYS A 193 3.45 -20.51 -18.65
CA LYS A 193 3.35 -19.54 -19.76
C LYS A 193 3.24 -18.10 -19.23
N GLN A 194 2.49 -17.88 -18.15
CA GLN A 194 2.38 -16.55 -17.50
C GLN A 194 3.73 -16.07 -16.96
N ILE A 195 4.55 -16.98 -16.40
CA ILE A 195 5.90 -16.65 -15.95
C ILE A 195 6.79 -16.28 -17.14
N ASP A 196 6.80 -17.10 -18.19
CA ASP A 196 7.56 -16.82 -19.42
C ASP A 196 7.20 -15.45 -20.01
N GLU A 197 5.92 -15.17 -20.12
CA GLU A 197 5.42 -13.91 -20.66
C GLU A 197 5.86 -12.71 -19.82
N TYR A 198 5.73 -12.81 -18.49
CA TYR A 198 6.19 -11.77 -17.60
C TYR A 198 7.70 -11.52 -17.73
N LEU A 199 8.53 -12.57 -17.86
CA LEU A 199 9.97 -12.42 -18.08
C LEU A 199 10.27 -11.70 -19.39
N VAL A 200 9.59 -12.07 -20.48
CA VAL A 200 9.72 -11.38 -21.77
C VAL A 200 9.39 -9.91 -21.63
N ILE A 201 8.32 -9.55 -20.91
CA ILE A 201 7.95 -8.15 -20.64
C ILE A 201 9.06 -7.43 -19.88
N VAL A 202 9.61 -8.03 -18.82
CA VAL A 202 10.71 -7.44 -18.03
C VAL A 202 11.95 -7.19 -18.88
N LEU A 203 12.36 -8.17 -19.69
CA LEU A 203 13.52 -8.06 -20.58
C LEU A 203 13.29 -7.01 -21.67
N ARG A 204 12.11 -7.02 -22.30
CA ARG A 204 11.72 -6.08 -23.35
C ARG A 204 11.71 -4.65 -22.83
N ASP A 205 11.10 -4.40 -21.67
CA ASP A 205 11.05 -3.07 -21.05
C ASP A 205 12.45 -2.55 -20.72
N PHE A 206 13.34 -3.42 -20.20
CA PHE A 206 14.73 -3.06 -19.97
C PHE A 206 15.46 -2.67 -21.25
N LEU A 207 15.31 -3.47 -22.31
CA LEU A 207 15.94 -3.25 -23.61
C LEU A 207 15.43 -1.97 -24.28
N LEU A 208 14.11 -1.77 -24.34
CA LEU A 208 13.50 -0.59 -24.98
C LEU A 208 13.86 0.71 -24.25
N LYS A 209 13.81 0.71 -22.91
CA LYS A 209 14.24 1.89 -22.14
C LYS A 209 15.74 2.16 -22.29
N SER A 210 16.56 1.11 -22.37
CA SER A 210 18.00 1.26 -22.61
C SER A 210 18.27 1.77 -24.03
N LEU A 211 17.49 1.31 -25.02
CA LEU A 211 17.55 1.78 -26.40
C LEU A 211 17.25 3.28 -26.50
N ASP A 212 16.12 3.70 -25.94
CA ASP A 212 15.67 5.10 -25.94
C ASP A 212 16.71 6.03 -25.31
N ARG A 213 17.25 5.66 -24.14
CA ARG A 213 18.28 6.44 -23.46
C ARG A 213 19.61 6.44 -24.20
N LEU A 214 20.04 5.30 -24.73
CA LEU A 214 21.27 5.22 -25.50
C LEU A 214 21.19 6.09 -26.77
N GLN A 215 20.06 6.07 -27.48
CA GLN A 215 19.86 6.92 -28.66
C GLN A 215 19.89 8.41 -28.35
N ARG A 216 19.36 8.83 -27.19
CA ARG A 216 19.32 10.24 -26.78
C ARG A 216 20.63 10.74 -26.19
N ASP A 217 21.26 9.93 -25.32
CA ASP A 217 22.36 10.40 -24.46
C ASP A 217 23.74 10.04 -25.02
N ILE A 218 23.91 8.82 -25.56
CA ILE A 218 25.20 8.28 -26.04
C ILE A 218 24.96 7.30 -27.21
N PRO A 219 24.79 7.77 -28.46
CA PRO A 219 24.50 6.90 -29.58
C PRO A 219 25.72 6.04 -29.96
N ASP A 220 25.76 4.81 -29.46
CA ASP A 220 26.77 3.80 -29.79
C ASP A 220 26.19 2.74 -30.75
N PRO A 221 26.62 2.69 -32.03
CA PRO A 221 26.12 1.74 -33.02
C PRO A 221 26.27 0.26 -32.62
N PHE A 222 27.35 -0.11 -31.91
CA PHE A 222 27.58 -1.48 -31.48
C PHE A 222 26.55 -1.91 -30.44
N LEU A 223 26.33 -1.09 -29.42
CA LEU A 223 25.35 -1.35 -28.37
C LEU A 223 23.91 -1.33 -28.92
N LEU A 224 23.59 -0.39 -29.81
CA LEU A 224 22.30 -0.34 -30.51
C LEU A 224 22.03 -1.64 -31.29
N LYS A 225 23.03 -2.16 -32.01
CA LYS A 225 22.92 -3.43 -32.74
C LYS A 225 22.75 -4.61 -31.78
N LYS A 226 23.44 -4.62 -30.64
CA LYS A 226 23.30 -5.67 -29.61
C LYS A 226 21.89 -5.67 -29.00
N ILE A 227 21.36 -4.52 -28.60
CA ILE A 227 19.99 -4.38 -28.09
C ILE A 227 18.98 -4.86 -29.14
N SER A 228 19.11 -4.38 -30.38
CA SER A 228 18.22 -4.74 -31.48
C SER A 228 18.24 -6.24 -31.80
N SER A 229 19.37 -6.91 -31.63
CA SER A 229 19.49 -8.36 -31.82
C SER A 229 18.77 -9.14 -30.72
N HIS A 230 18.86 -8.69 -29.46
CA HIS A 230 18.11 -9.30 -28.35
C HIS A 230 16.60 -9.05 -28.48
N LEU A 231 16.17 -7.86 -28.91
CA LEU A 231 14.76 -7.57 -29.18
C LEU A 231 14.19 -8.47 -30.28
N ARG A 232 14.95 -8.71 -31.36
CA ARG A 232 14.56 -9.66 -32.42
C ARG A 232 14.43 -11.09 -31.90
N LEU A 233 15.35 -11.53 -31.04
CA LEU A 233 15.28 -12.84 -30.40
C LEU A 233 14.03 -12.98 -29.50
N LEU A 234 13.72 -11.95 -28.70
CA LEU A 234 12.52 -11.93 -27.87
C LEU A 234 11.24 -11.93 -28.72
N ARG A 235 11.21 -11.20 -29.84
CA ARG A 235 10.08 -11.21 -30.79
C ARG A 235 9.87 -12.61 -31.38
N TRP A 236 10.95 -13.25 -31.83
CA TRP A 236 10.89 -14.62 -32.36
C TRP A 236 10.38 -15.60 -31.30
N TYR A 237 10.91 -15.53 -30.07
CA TYR A 237 10.47 -16.38 -28.97
C TYR A 237 8.99 -16.17 -28.63
N SER A 238 8.55 -14.90 -28.56
CA SER A 238 7.16 -14.53 -28.28
C SER A 238 6.21 -15.10 -29.33
N SER A 239 6.59 -14.99 -30.61
CA SER A 239 5.83 -15.59 -31.72
C SER A 239 5.75 -17.11 -31.62
N LYS A 240 6.87 -17.80 -31.34
CA LYS A 240 6.90 -19.27 -31.21
C LYS A 240 6.08 -19.79 -30.04
N MET A 241 6.01 -19.03 -28.95
CA MET A 241 5.31 -19.40 -27.73
C MET A 241 3.87 -18.86 -27.66
N GLY A 242 3.43 -18.10 -28.67
CA GLY A 242 2.12 -17.44 -28.69
C GLY A 242 1.92 -16.50 -27.51
N LEU A 243 2.93 -15.65 -27.24
CA LEU A 243 2.89 -14.60 -26.21
C LEU A 243 2.49 -13.27 -26.83
N TYR A 244 1.87 -12.38 -26.05
CA TYR A 244 1.46 -11.09 -26.57
C TYR A 244 2.68 -10.23 -26.93
N TRP A 245 2.67 -9.70 -28.15
CA TRP A 245 3.67 -8.77 -28.67
C TRP A 245 2.96 -7.65 -29.42
N VAL A 246 3.40 -6.41 -29.19
CA VAL A 246 2.83 -5.22 -29.82
C VAL A 246 3.98 -4.36 -30.36
N ASP A 247 3.77 -3.77 -31.52
CA ASP A 247 4.65 -2.81 -32.17
C ASP A 247 3.85 -1.61 -32.70
N ASP A 248 4.53 -0.69 -33.40
CA ASP A 248 3.91 0.53 -33.91
C ASP A 248 2.79 0.24 -34.92
N SER A 249 2.93 -0.85 -35.68
CA SER A 249 1.96 -1.29 -36.69
C SER A 249 0.74 -2.02 -36.13
N SER A 250 0.72 -2.35 -34.84
CA SER A 250 -0.43 -2.97 -34.19
C SER A 250 -1.59 -1.99 -34.06
N SER A 251 -2.82 -2.51 -34.11
CA SER A 251 -4.04 -1.72 -33.92
C SER A 251 -4.13 -1.14 -32.50
N ASP A 252 -4.95 -0.09 -32.32
CA ASP A 252 -5.18 0.50 -31.00
C ASP A 252 -5.83 -0.50 -30.03
N ASP A 253 -6.72 -1.37 -30.52
CA ASP A 253 -7.35 -2.43 -29.72
C ASP A 253 -6.32 -3.45 -29.21
N GLU A 254 -5.40 -3.91 -30.05
CA GLU A 254 -4.30 -4.80 -29.63
C GLU A 254 -3.38 -4.13 -28.61
N LYS A 255 -3.08 -2.83 -28.78
CA LYS A 255 -2.30 -2.03 -27.83
C LYS A 255 -3.01 -1.93 -26.47
N LEU A 256 -4.32 -1.75 -26.46
CA LEU A 256 -5.15 -1.72 -25.25
C LEU A 256 -5.19 -3.07 -24.55
N GLU A 257 -5.43 -4.16 -25.29
CA GLU A 257 -5.45 -5.52 -24.76
C GLU A 257 -4.10 -5.89 -24.15
N TYR A 258 -3.00 -5.57 -24.84
CA TYR A 258 -1.65 -5.75 -24.33
C TYR A 258 -1.42 -5.00 -23.01
N SER A 259 -1.88 -3.75 -22.92
CA SER A 259 -1.77 -2.93 -21.72
C SER A 259 -2.53 -3.56 -20.54
N TYR A 260 -3.77 -4.01 -20.79
CA TYR A 260 -4.60 -4.70 -19.80
C TYR A 260 -3.93 -6.00 -19.32
N HIS A 261 -3.53 -6.87 -20.25
CA HIS A 261 -2.90 -8.16 -19.96
C HIS A 261 -1.58 -8.01 -19.19
N ARG A 262 -0.73 -7.06 -19.58
CA ARG A 262 0.49 -6.70 -18.85
C ARG A 262 0.20 -6.31 -17.40
N GLY A 263 -0.88 -5.55 -17.16
CA GLY A 263 -1.34 -5.18 -15.82
C GLY A 263 -1.77 -6.39 -14.99
N LEU A 264 -2.50 -7.32 -15.61
CA LEU A 264 -2.95 -8.56 -14.98
C LEU A 264 -1.76 -9.46 -14.61
N LEU A 265 -0.85 -9.73 -15.55
CA LEU A 265 0.35 -10.53 -15.32
C LEU A 265 1.17 -9.97 -14.16
N LYS A 266 1.41 -8.65 -14.16
CA LYS A 266 2.13 -8.02 -13.05
C LYS A 266 1.44 -8.27 -11.71
N ARG A 267 0.11 -8.14 -11.64
CA ARG A 267 -0.67 -8.40 -10.41
C ARG A 267 -0.54 -9.86 -9.96
N VAL A 268 -0.65 -10.80 -10.90
CA VAL A 268 -0.53 -12.24 -10.64
C VAL A 268 0.87 -12.56 -10.12
N ILE A 269 1.94 -12.13 -10.79
CA ILE A 269 3.31 -12.42 -10.36
C ILE A 269 3.64 -11.76 -9.02
N TRP A 270 3.28 -10.49 -8.84
CA TRP A 270 3.59 -9.76 -7.61
C TRP A 270 2.76 -10.20 -6.41
N SER A 271 1.66 -10.93 -6.62
CA SER A 271 0.87 -11.54 -5.54
C SER A 271 1.70 -12.44 -4.64
N ALA A 272 2.82 -13.00 -5.14
CA ALA A 272 3.73 -13.81 -4.33
C ALA A 272 4.40 -13.04 -3.18
N LEU A 273 4.36 -11.70 -3.23
CA LEU A 273 4.89 -10.83 -2.19
C LEU A 273 3.80 -10.21 -1.32
N TYR A 274 2.53 -10.33 -1.70
CA TYR A 274 1.43 -9.70 -0.99
C TYR A 274 1.20 -10.39 0.35
N ILE A 275 0.81 -9.58 1.34
CA ILE A 275 0.49 -10.04 2.68
C ILE A 275 -1.01 -9.85 2.85
N GLU A 276 -1.70 -10.96 3.11
CA GLU A 276 -3.13 -10.95 3.39
C GLU A 276 -3.39 -10.26 4.73
N THR A 277 -4.39 -9.39 4.75
CA THR A 277 -4.86 -8.74 5.97
C THR A 277 -6.18 -9.35 6.41
N ARG A 278 -6.27 -9.77 7.67
CA ARG A 278 -7.50 -10.34 8.24
C ARG A 278 -7.93 -9.55 9.47
N THR A 279 -9.11 -8.94 9.40
CA THR A 279 -9.70 -8.22 10.53
C THR A 279 -10.04 -9.16 11.66
N GLN A 280 -9.59 -8.81 12.87
CA GLN A 280 -9.86 -9.61 14.05
C GLN A 280 -11.37 -9.61 14.39
N PRO A 281 -11.95 -10.75 14.78
CA PRO A 281 -13.39 -10.89 15.01
C PRO A 281 -13.90 -9.98 16.13
N LEU A 282 -13.08 -9.70 17.14
CA LEU A 282 -13.43 -8.84 18.28
C LEU A 282 -13.79 -7.40 17.84
N PHE A 283 -13.17 -6.90 16.78
CA PHE A 283 -13.44 -5.54 16.26
C PHE A 283 -14.61 -5.50 15.27
N LYS A 284 -14.97 -6.63 14.64
CA LYS A 284 -16.25 -6.77 13.93
C LYS A 284 -17.44 -6.67 14.90
N LEU A 285 -17.29 -7.24 16.09
CA LEU A 285 -18.30 -7.17 17.15
C LEU A 285 -18.56 -5.72 17.60
N ARG A 286 -17.53 -4.86 17.66
CA ARG A 286 -17.68 -3.43 17.99
C ARG A 286 -18.63 -2.69 17.04
N ARG A 287 -18.54 -2.94 15.72
CA ARG A 287 -19.49 -2.37 14.74
C ARG A 287 -20.92 -2.86 14.97
N GLN A 288 -21.07 -4.11 15.41
CA GLN A 288 -22.36 -4.73 15.68
C GLN A 288 -22.90 -4.42 17.08
N MET A 289 -22.09 -3.94 18.04
CA MET A 289 -22.55 -3.62 19.39
C MET A 289 -23.66 -2.57 19.38
N GLY A 290 -23.60 -1.57 18.49
CA GLY A 290 -24.68 -0.59 18.35
C GLY A 290 -26.00 -1.22 17.89
N ALA A 291 -25.93 -2.14 16.92
CA ALA A 291 -27.08 -2.88 16.43
C ALA A 291 -27.61 -3.89 17.47
N MET A 292 -26.72 -4.60 18.17
CA MET A 292 -27.09 -5.51 19.26
C MET A 292 -27.72 -4.75 20.43
N PHE A 293 -27.22 -3.55 20.74
CA PHE A 293 -27.80 -2.70 21.77
C PHE A 293 -29.18 -2.16 21.34
N ALA A 294 -29.32 -1.71 20.10
CA ALA A 294 -30.60 -1.30 19.54
C ALA A 294 -31.61 -2.46 19.51
N ALA A 295 -31.17 -3.67 19.13
CA ALA A 295 -31.99 -4.88 19.15
C ALA A 295 -32.37 -5.30 20.57
N ALA A 296 -31.48 -5.18 21.55
CA ALA A 296 -31.79 -5.43 22.96
C ALA A 296 -32.85 -4.44 23.48
N VAL A 297 -32.71 -3.16 23.15
CA VAL A 297 -33.70 -2.12 23.51
C VAL A 297 -35.04 -2.37 22.80
N ALA A 298 -35.03 -2.75 21.52
CA ALA A 298 -36.24 -3.09 20.77
C ALA A 298 -36.91 -4.36 21.29
N GLY A 299 -36.14 -5.39 21.66
CA GLY A 299 -36.66 -6.62 22.28
C GLY A 299 -37.27 -6.37 23.65
N LEU A 300 -36.62 -5.56 24.49
CA LEU A 300 -37.19 -5.07 25.75
C LEU A 300 -38.51 -4.32 25.51
N TRP A 301 -38.56 -3.47 24.48
CA TRP A 301 -39.77 -2.73 24.10
C TRP A 301 -40.90 -3.66 23.63
N ALA A 302 -40.58 -4.67 22.82
CA ALA A 302 -41.55 -5.65 22.34
C ALA A 302 -42.14 -6.48 23.49
N VAL A 303 -41.29 -6.97 24.40
CA VAL A 303 -41.73 -7.72 25.59
C VAL A 303 -42.61 -6.86 26.49
N LEU A 304 -42.26 -5.58 26.69
CA LEU A 304 -43.08 -4.65 27.45
C LEU A 304 -44.43 -4.39 26.76
N ALA A 305 -44.45 -4.19 25.44
CA ALA A 305 -45.67 -3.99 24.67
C ALA A 305 -46.59 -5.24 24.72
N GLU A 306 -46.02 -6.44 24.62
CA GLU A 306 -46.76 -7.71 24.68
C GLU A 306 -47.34 -7.97 26.09
N LEU A 307 -46.58 -7.64 27.14
CA LEU A 307 -47.09 -7.66 28.53
C LEU A 307 -48.23 -6.65 28.74
N MET A 308 -48.17 -5.47 28.11
CA MET A 308 -49.27 -4.49 28.16
C MET A 308 -50.52 -4.99 27.46
N ILE A 309 -50.39 -5.55 26.25
CA ILE A 309 -51.53 -6.09 25.49
C ILE A 309 -52.19 -7.24 26.26
N ARG A 310 -51.40 -8.15 26.82
CA ARG A 310 -51.90 -9.31 27.58
C ARG A 310 -52.50 -8.93 28.94
N SER A 311 -52.03 -7.86 29.59
CA SER A 311 -52.64 -7.35 30.82
C SER A 311 -53.89 -6.51 30.59
N SER A 312 -54.13 -6.08 29.34
CA SER A 312 -55.35 -5.36 28.95
C SER A 312 -56.53 -6.28 28.58
N ASP A 313 -56.29 -7.59 28.40
CA ASP A 313 -57.30 -8.57 27.95
C ASP A 313 -58.05 -9.26 29.11
N SER A 314 -57.70 -8.97 30.37
CA SER A 314 -58.49 -9.38 31.54
C SER A 314 -59.29 -8.20 32.08
N ASN A 315 -60.57 -8.13 31.74
CA ASN A 315 -61.65 -7.38 32.41
C ASN A 315 -61.22 -6.12 33.19
N PHE A 316 -61.33 -5.00 32.50
CA PHE A 316 -61.17 -3.61 32.92
C PHE A 316 -61.98 -3.25 34.19
N ARG A 317 -61.55 -3.69 35.40
CA ARG A 317 -62.23 -3.28 36.66
C ARG A 317 -61.40 -3.24 37.95
N SER A 318 -60.07 -3.36 37.93
CA SER A 318 -59.23 -3.04 39.10
C SER A 318 -58.08 -2.09 38.74
N ILE A 319 -58.38 -0.79 38.72
CA ILE A 319 -57.48 0.32 38.35
C ILE A 319 -56.37 0.62 39.39
N SER A 320 -56.25 -0.13 40.49
CA SER A 320 -55.27 0.22 41.55
C SER A 320 -53.88 -0.40 41.35
N THR A 321 -53.77 -1.68 40.98
CA THR A 321 -52.47 -2.39 40.93
C THR A 321 -51.86 -2.40 39.52
N SER A 322 -52.68 -2.56 38.48
CA SER A 322 -52.22 -2.59 37.07
C SER A 322 -51.73 -1.22 36.58
N GLY A 323 -52.36 -0.13 37.04
CA GLY A 323 -51.94 1.25 36.76
C GLY A 323 -50.60 1.61 37.42
N PHE A 324 -50.33 1.07 38.62
CA PHE A 324 -49.06 1.26 39.31
C PHE A 324 -47.90 0.56 38.58
N ILE A 325 -48.11 -0.67 38.11
CA ILE A 325 -47.11 -1.39 37.30
C ILE A 325 -46.88 -0.65 35.96
N PHE A 326 -47.95 -0.15 35.33
CA PHE A 326 -47.86 0.66 34.11
C PHE A 326 -47.05 1.94 34.32
N ALA A 327 -47.36 2.72 35.35
CA ALA A 327 -46.64 3.95 35.68
C ALA A 327 -45.18 3.66 36.06
N THR A 328 -44.92 2.61 36.83
CA THR A 328 -43.57 2.23 37.26
C THR A 328 -42.74 1.71 36.09
N ALA A 329 -43.33 0.93 35.17
CA ALA A 329 -42.67 0.48 33.95
C ALA A 329 -42.37 1.64 32.99
N LEU A 330 -43.27 2.62 32.85
CA LEU A 330 -43.05 3.83 32.06
C LEU A 330 -41.93 4.70 32.66
N VAL A 331 -41.94 4.88 33.97
CA VAL A 331 -40.90 5.64 34.68
C VAL A 331 -39.55 4.93 34.61
N LEU A 332 -39.51 3.61 34.85
CA LEU A 332 -38.29 2.81 34.69
C LEU A 332 -37.78 2.87 33.25
N ALA A 333 -38.65 2.71 32.24
CA ALA A 333 -38.27 2.81 30.83
C ALA A 333 -37.73 4.21 30.47
N TYR A 334 -38.35 5.26 31.01
CA TYR A 334 -37.89 6.64 30.82
C TYR A 334 -36.54 6.90 31.48
N VAL A 335 -36.37 6.47 32.73
CA VAL A 335 -35.10 6.60 33.48
C VAL A 335 -34.00 5.75 32.86
N LEU A 336 -34.31 4.54 32.38
CA LEU A 336 -33.36 3.69 31.66
C LEU A 336 -32.94 4.34 30.34
N LYS A 337 -33.90 4.86 29.56
CA LYS A 337 -33.66 5.62 28.32
C LYS A 337 -32.71 6.80 28.57
N ASP A 338 -32.93 7.57 29.64
CA ASP A 338 -32.09 8.72 29.95
C ASP A 338 -30.72 8.33 30.51
N ARG A 339 -30.63 7.34 31.40
CA ARG A 339 -29.35 6.89 31.97
C ARG A 339 -28.46 6.18 30.96
N ILE A 340 -29.04 5.40 30.04
CA ILE A 340 -28.31 4.81 28.92
C ILE A 340 -27.77 5.90 27.99
N LYS A 341 -28.59 6.92 27.68
CA LYS A 341 -28.21 8.04 26.82
C LYS A 341 -27.11 8.89 27.46
N GLU A 342 -27.13 9.09 28.78
CA GLU A 342 -26.09 9.80 29.54
C GLU A 342 -24.79 8.99 29.72
N LEU A 343 -24.88 7.72 30.13
CA LEU A 343 -23.72 6.83 30.30
C LEU A 343 -23.01 6.56 28.96
N GLY A 344 -23.78 6.41 27.88
CA GLY A 344 -23.28 6.24 26.52
C GLY A 344 -22.68 7.52 25.91
N LYS A 345 -23.22 8.71 26.21
CA LYS A 345 -22.67 9.98 25.69
C LYS A 345 -21.37 10.40 26.37
N ASN A 346 -21.28 10.28 27.70
CA ASN A 346 -20.26 11.02 28.46
C ASN A 346 -19.10 10.17 29.01
N ARG A 347 -19.32 8.91 29.42
CA ARG A 347 -18.23 8.04 29.94
C ARG A 347 -17.57 7.19 28.86
N PHE A 348 -18.34 6.64 27.93
CA PHE A 348 -17.79 5.80 26.85
C PHE A 348 -16.93 6.59 25.85
N LYS A 349 -17.26 7.86 25.59
CA LYS A 349 -16.51 8.71 24.65
C LYS A 349 -15.21 9.33 25.21
N ARG A 350 -15.06 9.44 26.53
CA ARG A 350 -13.96 10.25 27.12
C ARG A 350 -12.75 9.47 27.63
N GLY A 351 -12.86 8.19 27.99
CA GLY A 351 -11.76 7.49 28.69
C GLY A 351 -11.28 6.16 28.07
N PHE A 352 -12.20 5.25 27.77
CA PHE A 352 -11.84 3.84 27.51
C PHE A 352 -11.77 3.48 26.01
N LEU A 353 -12.70 3.98 25.18
CA LEU A 353 -12.72 3.69 23.74
C LEU A 353 -11.66 4.48 22.94
N ARG A 354 -11.23 5.66 23.40
CA ARG A 354 -10.22 6.49 22.70
C ARG A 354 -8.82 5.88 22.65
N ARG A 355 -8.54 4.90 23.52
CA ARG A 355 -7.25 4.18 23.55
C ARG A 355 -7.29 2.85 22.81
N LEU A 356 -8.48 2.41 22.37
CA LEU A 356 -8.62 1.19 21.60
C LEU A 356 -8.50 1.52 20.11
N PRO A 357 -7.84 0.65 19.33
CA PRO A 357 -7.78 0.84 17.89
C PRO A 357 -9.16 0.78 17.26
N ASP A 358 -9.34 1.56 16.19
CA ASP A 358 -10.56 1.54 15.39
C ASP A 358 -10.63 0.24 14.58
N GLU A 359 -9.49 -0.19 14.04
CA GLU A 359 -9.32 -1.52 13.46
C GLU A 359 -8.04 -2.19 13.96
N GLN A 360 -8.12 -3.49 14.23
CA GLN A 360 -6.96 -4.36 14.45
C GLN A 360 -7.00 -5.53 13.48
N ASN A 361 -5.91 -5.69 12.75
CA ASN A 361 -5.81 -6.62 11.63
C ASN A 361 -4.54 -7.49 11.78
N ASP A 362 -4.68 -8.77 11.45
CA ASP A 362 -3.58 -9.72 11.39
C ASP A 362 -2.93 -9.69 10.00
N MET A 363 -1.59 -9.69 9.96
CA MET A 363 -0.81 -9.82 8.72
C MET A 363 -0.41 -11.27 8.52
N ILE A 364 -0.92 -11.89 7.46
CA ILE A 364 -0.72 -13.32 7.16
C ILE A 364 -0.01 -13.42 5.81
N PHE A 365 1.09 -14.17 5.78
CA PHE A 365 1.80 -14.47 4.55
C PHE A 365 1.62 -15.94 4.18
N ASP A 366 1.26 -16.18 2.92
CA ASP A 366 1.11 -17.51 2.35
C ASP A 366 2.37 -17.91 1.57
N GLN A 367 2.97 -19.03 1.97
CA GLN A 367 4.17 -19.59 1.33
C GLN A 367 3.85 -20.69 0.30
N GLY A 368 2.57 -20.96 0.01
CA GLY A 368 2.15 -22.10 -0.79
C GLY A 368 1.85 -23.32 0.10
N SER A 369 0.80 -24.05 -0.29
CA SER A 369 0.06 -24.94 0.60
C SER A 369 0.73 -26.29 0.87
N ALA A 370 1.67 -26.74 0.03
CA ALA A 370 2.39 -28.01 0.22
C ALA A 370 3.15 -28.14 1.57
N LEU A 371 3.41 -27.03 2.27
CA LEU A 371 4.09 -27.00 3.59
C LEU A 371 3.19 -26.53 4.76
N GLN A 372 1.89 -26.32 4.55
CA GLN A 372 0.93 -25.80 5.55
C GLN A 372 1.46 -24.66 6.44
N LYS A 373 2.00 -23.59 5.85
CA LYS A 373 2.48 -22.44 6.64
C LYS A 373 1.93 -21.13 6.13
N LYS A 374 0.63 -20.90 6.36
CA LYS A 374 0.13 -19.52 6.56
C LYS A 374 0.80 -18.98 7.82
N VAL A 375 1.79 -18.13 7.63
CA VAL A 375 2.58 -17.58 8.74
C VAL A 375 2.02 -16.21 9.10
N LYS A 376 1.58 -16.06 10.35
CA LYS A 376 1.29 -14.75 10.90
C LYS A 376 2.61 -13.97 11.01
N VAL A 377 2.77 -12.93 10.20
CA VAL A 377 3.98 -12.10 10.16
C VAL A 377 3.94 -11.03 11.25
N GLY A 378 2.74 -10.58 11.60
CA GLY A 378 2.54 -9.53 12.58
C GLY A 378 1.09 -9.11 12.71
N THR A 379 0.89 -7.94 13.30
CA THR A 379 -0.40 -7.28 13.48
C THR A 379 -0.25 -5.80 13.20
N TYR A 380 -1.31 -5.16 12.72
CA TYR A 380 -1.36 -3.71 12.68
C TYR A 380 -2.67 -3.18 13.25
N SER A 381 -2.59 -1.96 13.76
CA SER A 381 -3.70 -1.25 14.40
C SER A 381 -3.82 0.14 13.78
N GLU A 382 -5.05 0.54 13.48
CA GLU A 382 -5.37 1.83 12.85
C GLU A 382 -6.26 2.67 13.77
N TYR A 383 -6.00 3.97 13.78
CA TYR A 383 -6.74 4.96 14.56
C TYR A 383 -7.00 6.19 13.68
N VAL A 384 -8.22 6.69 13.67
CA VAL A 384 -8.57 7.92 12.94
C VAL A 384 -9.20 8.93 13.90
N ASP A 385 -8.57 10.09 14.00
CA ASP A 385 -9.08 11.21 14.78
C ASP A 385 -9.29 12.42 13.88
N LYS A 386 -10.38 13.14 14.11
CA LYS A 386 -10.57 14.48 13.55
C LYS A 386 -10.15 15.52 14.58
N LEU A 387 -9.21 16.38 14.19
CA LEU A 387 -8.62 17.42 15.02
C LEU A 387 -8.94 18.78 14.43
N ASN A 388 -9.14 19.76 15.32
CA ASN A 388 -9.12 21.17 14.97
C ASN A 388 -7.69 21.70 15.07
N SER A 389 -7.39 22.83 14.42
CA SER A 389 -6.05 23.43 14.40
C SER A 389 -5.47 23.70 15.80
N SER A 390 -6.31 23.96 16.80
CA SER A 390 -5.90 24.14 18.20
C SER A 390 -5.45 22.85 18.91
N GLN A 391 -5.94 21.69 18.47
CA GLN A 391 -5.65 20.37 19.05
C GLN A 391 -4.44 19.69 18.41
N LEU A 392 -3.79 20.35 17.46
CA LEU A 392 -2.59 19.84 16.82
C LEU A 392 -1.40 19.86 17.80
N PRO A 393 -0.56 18.82 17.79
CA PRO A 393 0.73 18.85 18.46
C PRO A 393 1.60 20.02 17.97
N ASP A 394 2.40 20.63 18.87
CA ASP A 394 3.14 21.85 18.56
C ASP A 394 4.29 21.63 17.54
N ASP A 395 4.85 20.42 17.48
CA ASP A 395 5.74 19.96 16.41
C ASP A 395 5.08 20.06 15.03
N ILE A 396 3.81 19.64 14.91
CA ILE A 396 3.08 19.70 13.64
C ILE A 396 2.65 21.13 13.30
N LYS A 397 2.26 21.93 14.30
CA LYS A 397 1.95 23.36 14.09
C LYS A 397 3.15 24.12 13.52
N ARG A 398 4.36 23.84 14.01
CA ARG A 398 5.60 24.45 13.50
C ARG A 398 5.82 24.15 12.02
N GLN A 399 5.68 22.89 11.61
CA GLN A 399 5.81 22.49 10.19
C GLN A 399 4.77 23.21 9.30
N LEU A 400 3.54 23.39 9.80
CA LEU A 400 2.50 24.14 9.07
C LEU A 400 2.78 25.65 9.00
N ALA A 401 3.30 26.25 10.08
CA ALA A 401 3.49 27.70 10.19
C ALA A 401 4.37 28.28 9.06
N HIS A 402 5.29 27.50 8.52
CA HIS A 402 6.15 27.92 7.41
C HIS A 402 5.43 28.02 6.05
N HIS A 403 4.26 27.41 5.91
CA HIS A 403 3.56 27.26 4.63
C HIS A 403 2.08 27.66 4.65
N MET A 404 1.56 28.11 5.80
CA MET A 404 0.18 28.60 5.88
C MET A 404 0.07 30.05 5.41
N ASP A 405 -0.84 30.29 4.46
CA ASP A 405 -1.28 31.63 4.12
C ASP A 405 -2.19 32.16 5.25
N VAL A 406 -1.84 33.33 5.81
CA VAL A 406 -2.51 33.96 6.98
C VAL A 406 -4.03 34.12 6.78
N ALA A 407 -4.48 34.19 5.51
CA ALA A 407 -5.87 34.41 5.13
C ALA A 407 -6.81 33.19 5.21
N GLU A 408 -6.29 31.97 5.37
CA GLU A 408 -7.10 30.75 5.16
C GLU A 408 -7.92 30.28 6.38
N GLY A 409 -7.69 30.87 7.55
CA GLY A 409 -8.40 30.53 8.79
C GLY A 409 -8.14 29.09 9.27
N PRO A 410 -8.94 28.58 10.22
CA PRO A 410 -8.72 27.26 10.81
C PRO A 410 -9.04 26.14 9.81
N ARG A 411 -8.02 25.34 9.48
CA ARG A 411 -8.15 24.18 8.59
C ARG A 411 -8.52 22.90 9.34
N PRO A 412 -9.50 22.11 8.86
CA PRO A 412 -9.81 20.81 9.43
C PRO A 412 -8.67 19.81 9.21
N VAL A 413 -8.35 19.02 10.24
CA VAL A 413 -7.29 18.01 10.17
C VAL A 413 -7.82 16.61 10.45
N ILE A 414 -7.45 15.66 9.60
CA ILE A 414 -7.67 14.24 9.83
C ILE A 414 -6.32 13.62 10.20
N ARG A 415 -6.21 13.10 11.42
CA ARG A 415 -5.06 12.34 11.89
C ARG A 415 -5.35 10.85 11.72
N TYR A 416 -4.59 10.21 10.85
CA TYR A 416 -4.60 8.77 10.68
C TYR A 416 -3.32 8.18 11.28
N THR A 417 -3.45 7.30 12.27
CA THR A 417 -2.32 6.65 12.94
C THR A 417 -2.33 5.17 12.62
N LYS A 418 -1.20 4.67 12.13
CA LYS A 418 -0.98 3.25 11.89
C LYS A 418 0.16 2.73 12.74
N GLN A 419 -0.12 1.72 13.56
CA GLN A 419 0.85 1.04 14.40
C GLN A 419 1.04 -0.38 13.89
N ILE A 420 2.28 -0.76 13.59
CA ILE A 420 2.61 -2.06 13.03
C ILE A 420 3.52 -2.79 14.02
N GLU A 421 3.17 -4.02 14.35
CA GLU A 421 3.95 -4.91 15.20
C GLU A 421 4.35 -6.16 14.42
N VAL A 422 5.65 -6.46 14.41
CA VAL A 422 6.25 -7.52 13.61
C VAL A 422 6.76 -8.65 14.51
N ARG A 423 6.39 -9.90 14.18
CA ARG A 423 6.76 -11.10 14.94
C ARG A 423 8.04 -11.74 14.40
N LYS A 424 9.18 -11.34 14.95
CA LYS A 424 10.53 -11.82 14.53
C LYS A 424 10.68 -13.33 14.42
N LYS A 425 10.22 -14.09 15.44
CA LYS A 425 10.34 -15.56 15.46
C LYS A 425 9.64 -16.21 14.28
N GLN A 426 8.56 -15.60 13.79
CA GLN A 426 7.78 -16.10 12.66
C GLN A 426 8.42 -15.67 11.32
N LEU A 427 8.98 -14.46 11.24
CA LEU A 427 9.77 -14.02 10.07
C LEU A 427 10.98 -14.91 9.77
N LEU A 428 11.71 -15.36 10.79
CA LEU A 428 12.87 -16.25 10.61
C LEU A 428 12.50 -17.63 10.04
N ARG A 429 11.23 -18.03 10.15
CA ARG A 429 10.73 -19.30 9.58
C ARG A 429 10.36 -19.18 8.11
N LEU A 430 10.37 -17.97 7.56
CA LEU A 430 10.06 -17.75 6.16
C LEU A 430 11.28 -18.09 5.30
N ASN A 431 11.09 -18.89 4.25
CA ASN A 431 12.11 -19.10 3.21
C ASN A 431 12.34 -17.87 2.31
N LEU A 432 12.02 -16.67 2.81
CA LEU A 432 12.14 -15.39 2.14
C LEU A 432 13.11 -14.52 2.93
N LYS A 433 14.21 -14.09 2.31
CA LYS A 433 15.16 -13.10 2.88
C LYS A 433 14.55 -11.68 2.89
N ALA A 434 13.34 -11.51 3.43
CA ALA A 434 12.65 -10.22 3.44
C ALA A 434 13.45 -9.17 4.22
N ARG A 435 13.78 -8.04 3.57
CA ARG A 435 14.54 -6.95 4.21
C ARG A 435 13.65 -5.85 4.77
N ALA A 436 12.48 -5.66 4.16
CA ALA A 436 11.53 -4.64 4.55
C ALA A 436 10.09 -5.10 4.34
N LEU A 437 9.21 -4.65 5.22
CA LEU A 437 7.77 -4.67 5.01
C LEU A 437 7.40 -3.39 4.27
N TYR A 438 6.76 -3.54 3.13
CA TYR A 438 6.22 -2.43 2.35
C TYR A 438 4.74 -2.29 2.65
N ASP A 439 4.33 -1.09 2.99
CA ASP A 439 2.96 -0.69 3.20
C ASP A 439 2.69 0.52 2.32
N PHE A 440 1.53 0.57 1.72
CA PHE A 440 1.07 1.81 1.12
C PHE A 440 -0.41 1.96 1.39
N PHE A 441 -0.84 3.20 1.57
CA PHE A 441 -2.24 3.53 1.53
C PHE A 441 -2.53 4.45 0.35
N ARG A 442 -3.75 4.33 -0.16
CA ARG A 442 -4.29 5.20 -1.19
C ARG A 442 -5.54 5.86 -0.65
N LEU A 443 -5.58 7.17 -0.69
CA LEU A 443 -6.75 7.96 -0.32
C LEU A 443 -7.42 8.49 -1.58
N ASN A 444 -8.68 8.12 -1.78
CA ASN A 444 -9.51 8.68 -2.84
C ASN A 444 -10.10 10.04 -2.38
N LEU A 445 -9.85 11.09 -3.15
CA LEU A 445 -10.32 12.44 -2.84
C LEU A 445 -11.67 12.80 -3.48
N SER A 446 -12.27 11.92 -4.29
CA SER A 446 -13.52 12.21 -5.01
C SER A 446 -14.65 12.73 -4.12
N ALA A 447 -14.86 12.11 -2.95
CA ALA A 447 -15.87 12.54 -1.99
C ALA A 447 -15.60 13.93 -1.41
N LEU A 448 -14.33 14.29 -1.21
CA LEU A 448 -13.93 15.62 -0.72
C LEU A 448 -14.03 16.68 -1.82
N MET A 449 -13.68 16.31 -3.06
CA MET A 449 -13.69 17.20 -4.22
C MET A 449 -15.09 17.52 -4.72
N PHE A 450 -16.10 16.73 -4.35
CA PHE A 450 -17.49 17.06 -4.60
C PHE A 450 -17.89 18.44 -4.05
N PHE A 451 -17.26 18.89 -2.95
CA PHE A 451 -17.50 20.20 -2.35
C PHE A 451 -16.64 21.33 -2.95
N ALA A 452 -15.74 21.02 -3.88
CA ALA A 452 -14.95 22.03 -4.57
C ALA A 452 -15.82 22.83 -5.55
N GLU A 453 -15.68 24.15 -5.50
CA GLU A 453 -16.39 25.05 -6.41
C GLU A 453 -15.89 24.85 -7.85
N GLU A 454 -16.81 24.89 -8.80
CA GLU A 454 -16.50 24.80 -10.21
C GLU A 454 -16.26 26.20 -10.76
N GLY A 455 -15.11 26.42 -11.40
CA GLY A 455 -14.87 27.66 -12.12
C GLY A 455 -13.40 27.97 -12.34
N ASN A 456 -13.11 28.48 -13.54
CA ASN A 456 -11.91 29.27 -13.74
C ASN A 456 -12.27 30.72 -13.43
N GLU A 457 -11.49 31.35 -12.56
CA GLU A 457 -11.63 32.78 -12.29
C GLU A 457 -11.01 33.55 -13.47
N GLN A 458 -11.76 34.52 -14.01
CA GLN A 458 -11.23 35.41 -15.03
C GLN A 458 -10.39 36.47 -14.34
N CYS A 459 -9.08 36.30 -14.41
CA CYS A 459 -8.14 37.22 -13.79
C CYS A 459 -7.52 38.12 -14.86
N ARG A 460 -7.44 39.41 -14.50
CA ARG A 460 -6.64 40.39 -15.22
C ARG A 460 -5.19 40.20 -14.81
N ILE A 461 -4.33 39.83 -15.76
CA ILE A 461 -2.91 39.62 -15.50
C ILE A 461 -2.11 40.53 -16.45
N PRO A 462 -1.08 41.23 -15.95
CA PRO A 462 -0.16 41.95 -16.83
C PRO A 462 0.66 40.95 -17.65
N THR A 463 0.79 41.20 -18.94
CA THR A 463 1.83 40.56 -19.75
C THR A 463 3.21 41.11 -19.38
N HIS A 464 4.28 40.49 -19.88
CA HIS A 464 5.65 40.95 -19.65
C HIS A 464 5.85 42.42 -20.12
N ASP A 465 5.11 42.88 -21.12
CA ASP A 465 5.08 44.27 -21.60
C ASP A 465 4.05 45.16 -20.88
N LEU A 466 3.57 44.73 -19.69
CA LEU A 466 2.62 45.44 -18.83
C LEU A 466 1.27 45.75 -19.49
N LYS A 467 0.88 45.01 -20.53
CA LYS A 467 -0.45 45.11 -21.13
C LYS A 467 -1.46 44.24 -20.37
N LEU A 468 -2.70 44.70 -20.35
CA LEU A 468 -3.78 43.97 -19.73
C LEU A 468 -4.18 42.76 -20.60
N THR A 469 -4.10 41.56 -20.04
CA THR A 469 -4.69 40.36 -20.64
C THR A 469 -5.64 39.67 -19.69
N TRP A 470 -6.69 39.09 -20.28
CA TRP A 470 -7.63 38.25 -19.55
C TRP A 470 -7.20 36.80 -19.67
N THR A 471 -6.93 36.17 -18.54
CA THR A 471 -6.59 34.76 -18.49
C THR A 471 -7.54 34.04 -17.54
N ARG A 472 -8.00 32.87 -17.95
CA ARG A 472 -8.79 31.96 -17.11
C ARG A 472 -7.84 31.18 -16.22
N LEU A 473 -7.80 31.51 -14.93
CA LEU A 473 -7.01 30.79 -13.95
C LEU A 473 -7.88 29.75 -13.24
N PRO A 474 -7.45 28.49 -13.17
CA PRO A 474 -8.19 27.48 -12.42
C PRO A 474 -8.15 27.78 -10.93
N LYS A 475 -9.27 27.57 -10.25
CA LYS A 475 -9.33 27.64 -8.79
C LYS A 475 -8.54 26.46 -8.20
N ILE A 476 -7.57 26.78 -7.36
CA ILE A 476 -6.70 25.81 -6.71
C ILE A 476 -6.94 25.76 -5.20
N TYR A 477 -6.71 24.60 -4.62
CA TYR A 477 -6.80 24.33 -3.19
C TYR A 477 -5.50 23.67 -2.73
N LYS A 478 -4.94 24.10 -1.61
CA LYS A 478 -3.71 23.54 -1.05
C LYS A 478 -4.05 22.58 0.10
N ALA A 479 -3.64 21.33 0.00
CA ALA A 479 -3.78 20.34 1.06
C ALA A 479 -2.42 19.83 1.51
N ASP A 480 -2.20 19.72 2.81
CA ASP A 480 -0.93 19.26 3.37
C ASP A 480 -1.05 17.84 3.91
N LEU A 481 -0.03 17.03 3.66
CA LEU A 481 0.18 15.74 4.29
C LEU A 481 1.47 15.80 5.09
N ILE A 482 1.35 15.84 6.41
CA ILE A 482 2.49 15.76 7.30
C ILE A 482 2.56 14.36 7.88
N LEU A 483 3.69 13.70 7.72
CA LEU A 483 3.95 12.36 8.19
C LEU A 483 4.92 12.43 9.36
N ARG A 484 4.48 12.00 10.53
CA ARG A 484 5.33 11.81 11.71
C ARG A 484 5.58 10.33 11.91
N ILE A 485 6.85 9.95 11.83
CA ILE A 485 7.28 8.55 11.87
C ILE A 485 8.04 8.33 13.17
N SER A 486 7.59 7.36 13.95
CA SER A 486 8.23 6.95 15.21
C SER A 486 8.32 5.43 15.31
N GLY A 487 9.18 4.94 16.18
CA GLY A 487 9.46 3.52 16.35
C GLY A 487 10.04 3.27 17.72
N LYS A 488 9.78 2.08 18.28
CA LYS A 488 10.39 1.69 19.55
C LYS A 488 11.66 0.89 19.25
N THR A 489 12.80 1.54 19.41
CA THR A 489 14.11 0.87 19.55
C THR A 489 14.73 1.28 20.87
N LYS A 490 15.51 0.40 21.50
CA LYS A 490 16.09 0.59 22.84
C LYS A 490 17.05 1.80 22.96
N ALA A 491 17.35 2.49 21.87
CA ALA A 491 18.20 3.68 21.82
C ALA A 491 17.42 4.82 21.17
N SER A 492 17.32 5.94 21.90
CA SER A 492 16.85 7.31 21.61
C SER A 492 15.88 7.58 20.43
N MET A 493 14.97 8.53 20.68
CA MET A 493 13.58 8.52 20.20
C MET A 493 13.18 9.82 19.48
N THR A 494 13.96 10.28 18.49
CA THR A 494 13.52 11.43 17.68
C THR A 494 12.61 10.98 16.54
N PRO A 495 11.38 11.52 16.43
CA PRO A 495 10.50 11.24 15.30
C PRO A 495 11.03 11.89 14.02
N CYS A 496 10.87 11.21 12.89
CA CYS A 496 11.20 11.77 11.57
C CYS A 496 9.94 12.37 10.94
N TYR A 497 10.09 13.54 10.33
CA TYR A 497 9.00 14.25 9.65
C TYR A 497 9.19 14.25 8.14
N ARG A 498 8.07 14.20 7.42
CA ARG A 498 7.99 14.47 5.98
C ARG A 498 6.74 15.30 5.71
N HIS A 499 6.87 16.35 4.90
CA HIS A 499 5.77 17.24 4.56
C HIS A 499 5.59 17.24 3.05
N TYR A 500 4.39 16.89 2.61
CA TYR A 500 3.99 16.96 1.22
C TYR A 500 2.87 17.98 1.04
N LEU A 501 3.04 18.89 0.09
CA LEU A 501 2.03 19.86 -0.31
C LEU A 501 1.37 19.38 -1.61
N PHE A 502 0.05 19.25 -1.58
CA PHE A 502 -0.77 18.87 -2.73
C PHE A 502 -1.51 20.10 -3.23
N THR A 503 -1.30 20.43 -4.50
CA THR A 503 -2.10 21.44 -5.21
C THR A 503 -3.23 20.74 -5.94
N LEU A 504 -4.46 21.05 -5.52
CA LEU A 504 -5.69 20.39 -5.89
C LEU A 504 -6.57 21.33 -6.72
N SER A 505 -7.32 20.79 -7.68
CA SER A 505 -8.49 21.44 -8.29
C SER A 505 -9.64 20.45 -8.32
N ARG A 506 -10.84 20.92 -8.65
CA ARG A 506 -12.01 20.03 -8.80
C ARG A 506 -11.76 18.86 -9.77
N HIS A 507 -10.93 19.06 -10.79
CA HIS A 507 -10.63 18.04 -11.77
C HIS A 507 -9.54 17.08 -11.33
N GLY A 508 -8.72 17.41 -10.33
CA GLY A 508 -7.63 16.53 -9.90
C GLY A 508 -6.52 17.17 -9.09
N ILE A 509 -5.50 16.36 -8.82
CA ILE A 509 -4.22 16.77 -8.26
C ILE A 509 -3.38 17.33 -9.40
N HIS A 510 -3.02 18.61 -9.33
CA HIS A 510 -2.13 19.26 -10.32
C HIS A 510 -0.66 18.97 -10.04
N GLN A 511 -0.27 19.05 -8.77
CA GLN A 511 1.12 18.96 -8.37
C GLN A 511 1.25 18.42 -6.95
N VAL A 512 2.35 17.70 -6.71
CA VAL A 512 2.79 17.24 -5.40
C VAL A 512 4.22 17.72 -5.20
N GLU A 513 4.48 18.40 -4.09
CA GLU A 513 5.79 18.91 -3.72
C GLU A 513 6.19 18.35 -2.35
N GLU A 514 7.39 17.79 -2.23
CA GLU A 514 7.97 17.42 -0.93
C GLU A 514 8.68 18.64 -0.37
N LEU A 515 8.13 19.18 0.71
CA LEU A 515 8.72 20.27 1.45
C LEU A 515 9.75 19.68 2.42
N GLY A 516 10.96 20.23 2.40
CA GLY A 516 12.06 19.76 3.26
C GLY A 516 11.62 19.80 4.73
N ALA A 517 11.90 18.73 5.47
CA ALA A 517 11.61 18.71 6.90
C ALA A 517 12.55 19.68 7.63
N HIS A 518 11.99 20.59 8.42
CA HIS A 518 12.78 21.42 9.32
C HIS A 518 13.06 20.61 10.59
N ASP A 519 14.31 20.14 10.74
CA ASP A 519 14.80 19.46 11.95
C ASP A 519 15.03 20.47 13.09
N GLU A 520 14.93 20.00 14.33
CA GLU A 520 14.96 20.79 15.59
C GLU A 520 16.28 21.54 15.90
N ASP A 521 17.24 21.66 14.98
CA ASP A 521 18.61 22.11 15.29
C ASP A 521 18.95 23.55 14.83
N VAL A 522 17.99 24.48 14.80
CA VAL A 522 18.32 25.92 14.72
C VAL A 522 17.38 26.69 15.61
N LEU A 523 17.77 26.86 16.88
CA LEU A 523 17.52 28.01 17.74
C LEU A 523 18.14 27.70 19.11
N ASP A 524 19.46 27.89 19.20
CA ASP A 524 20.09 28.49 20.38
C ASP A 524 20.68 29.84 19.94
#